data_AF-T1BZB4-F1
#
_entry.id   AF-T1BZB4-F1
#
_cell.length_a   1.000
_cell.length_b   1.000
_cell.length_c   1.000
_cell.angle_alpha   90.00
_cell.angle_beta   90.00
_cell.angle_gamma   90.00
#
_symmetry.space_group_name_H-M   'P 1'
#
loop_
_entity.id
_entity.type
_entity.pdbx_description
1 polymer ?
#
loop_
_entity_poly.entity_id
_entity_poly.type
_entity_poly.pdbx_seq_one_letter_code
_entity_poly.pdbx_strand_id
1 'polypeptide(L)' 'MSAFFGGKQGGAIRMINQTREDALANLSRNAEALGANAVLAMRFDSGEFDSGQMKVMEEITAYGTAVRLSALAD' A
#
# COMPACT_ATOMS: atom_id res chain seq x y z
N MET A 1 -6.76 36.49 10.68
CA MET A 1 -5.64 36.00 11.51
C MET A 1 -4.97 34.86 10.76
N SER A 2 -3.64 34.86 10.79
CA SER A 2 -2.73 34.36 9.77
C SER A 2 -2.76 32.83 9.53
N ALA A 3 -2.43 32.45 8.30
CA ALA A 3 -2.13 31.07 7.91
C ALA A 3 -1.04 30.46 8.80
N PHE A 4 -1.39 29.42 9.57
CA PHE A 4 -0.50 28.63 10.44
C PHE A 4 -1.21 27.28 10.67
N PHE A 5 -0.88 26.13 10.11
CA PHE A 5 0.30 25.63 9.41
C PHE A 5 -0.17 24.56 8.40
N GLY A 6 0.45 24.50 7.22
CA GLY A 6 0.36 23.38 6.26
C GLY A 6 0.87 22.01 6.80
N GLY A 7 0.96 21.84 8.13
CA GLY A 7 1.42 20.62 8.80
C GLY A 7 0.38 19.49 8.82
N LYS A 8 -0.92 19.79 8.86
CA LYS A 8 -1.98 18.75 8.84
C LYS A 8 -2.05 18.03 7.49
N GLN A 9 -1.88 18.77 6.39
CA GLN A 9 -1.88 18.22 5.04
C GLN A 9 -0.64 17.36 4.78
N GLY A 10 0.54 17.83 5.20
CA GLY A 10 1.77 17.02 5.15
C GLY A 10 1.73 15.81 6.09
N GLY A 11 1.04 15.90 7.22
CA GLY A 11 0.79 14.77 8.12
C GLY A 11 -0.06 13.68 7.48
N ALA A 12 -1.15 14.06 6.80
CA ALA A 12 -2.02 13.13 6.07
C ALA A 12 -1.26 12.45 4.92
N ILE A 13 -0.50 13.21 4.12
CA ILE A 13 0.32 12.66 3.03
C ILE A 13 1.35 11.66 3.56
N ARG A 14 2.02 11.97 4.68
CA ARG A 14 2.95 11.04 5.33
C ARG A 14 2.27 9.75 5.77
N MET A 15 1.08 9.85 6.35
CA MET A 15 0.30 8.68 6.79
C MET A 15 -0.07 7.79 5.60
N ILE A 16 -0.60 8.38 4.52
CA ILE A 16 -0.94 7.64 3.29
C ILE A 16 0.28 6.94 2.70
N ASN A 17 1.43 7.62 2.66
CA ASN A 17 2.66 7.03 2.15
C ASN A 17 3.13 5.86 3.02
N GLN A 18 3.08 6.00 4.35
CA GLN A 18 3.42 4.91 5.27
C GLN A 18 2.49 3.71 5.06
N THR A 19 1.18 3.92 4.97
CA THR A 19 0.21 2.84 4.76
C THR A 19 0.45 2.12 3.42
N ARG A 20 0.85 2.84 2.37
CA ARG A 20 1.24 2.23 1.08
C ARG A 20 2.49 1.36 1.21
N GLU A 21 3.51 1.83 1.92
CA GLU A 21 4.74 1.07 2.16
C GLU A 21 4.44 -0.21 2.95
N ASP A 22 3.61 -0.12 3.99
CA ASP A 22 3.20 -1.26 4.79
C ASP A 22 2.42 -2.29 3.95
N ALA A 23 1.49 -1.83 3.11
CA ALA A 23 0.72 -2.68 2.20
C ALA A 23 1.64 -3.40 1.19
N LEU A 24 2.61 -2.69 0.62
CA LEU A 24 3.62 -3.28 -0.27
C LEU A 24 4.48 -4.32 0.45
N ALA A 25 4.93 -4.02 1.67
CA ALA A 25 5.73 -4.94 2.45
C ALA A 25 4.95 -6.24 2.76
N ASN A 26 3.65 -6.12 3.05
CA ASN A 26 2.77 -7.27 3.24
C ASN A 26 2.64 -8.10 1.96
N LEU A 27 2.39 -7.44 0.82
CA LEU A 27 2.28 -8.11 -0.49
C LEU A 27 3.57 -8.87 -0.85
N SER A 28 4.73 -8.24 -0.66
CA SER A 28 6.03 -8.86 -0.92
C SER A 28 6.27 -10.08 -0.03
N ARG A 29 6.04 -9.98 1.28
CA ARG A 29 6.20 -11.13 2.19
C ARG A 29 5.29 -12.30 1.81
N ASN A 30 4.06 -12.02 1.40
CA ASN A 30 3.13 -13.05 0.93
C ASN A 30 3.62 -13.70 -0.37
N ALA A 31 4.15 -12.91 -1.32
CA ALA A 31 4.71 -13.44 -2.56
C ALA A 31 5.97 -14.29 -2.31
N GLU A 32 6.86 -13.83 -1.44
CA GLU A 32 8.07 -14.56 -1.02
C GLU A 32 7.70 -15.91 -0.36
N ALA A 33 6.66 -15.93 0.50
CA ALA A 33 6.17 -17.16 1.12
C ALA A 33 5.62 -18.17 0.09
N LEU A 34 5.21 -17.72 -1.09
CA LEU A 34 4.81 -18.56 -2.22
C LEU A 34 6.00 -18.98 -3.12
N GLY A 35 7.23 -18.57 -2.78
CA GLY A 35 8.43 -18.84 -3.58
C GLY A 35 8.55 -17.98 -4.84
N ALA A 36 7.77 -16.90 -4.94
CA ALA A 36 7.86 -15.94 -6.03
C ALA A 36 9.06 -15.00 -5.84
N ASN A 37 9.57 -14.48 -6.95
CA ASN A 37 10.63 -13.45 -6.97
C ASN A 37 10.16 -12.13 -7.61
N ALA A 38 8.91 -12.06 -8.05
CA ALA A 38 8.30 -10.86 -8.57
C ALA A 38 6.78 -10.89 -8.35
N VAL A 39 6.17 -9.71 -8.32
CA VAL A 39 4.71 -9.54 -8.40
C VAL A 39 4.39 -8.72 -9.64
N LEU A 40 3.63 -9.31 -10.56
CA LEU A 40 3.20 -8.66 -11.80
C LEU A 40 1.79 -8.11 -11.69
N ALA A 41 1.47 -7.15 -12.58
CA ALA A 41 0.18 -6.46 -12.59
C ALA A 41 -0.22 -5.91 -11.21
N MET A 42 0.77 -5.42 -10.45
CA MET A 42 0.56 -4.88 -9.11
C MET A 42 -0.30 -3.61 -9.18
N ARG A 43 -1.27 -3.51 -8.27
CA ARG A 43 -2.18 -2.38 -8.12
C ARG A 43 -2.43 -2.08 -6.65
N PHE A 44 -2.80 -0.83 -6.40
CA PHE A 44 -3.45 -0.43 -5.15
C PHE A 44 -4.95 -0.31 -5.36
N ASP A 45 -5.70 -0.75 -4.35
CA ASP A 45 -7.06 -0.30 -4.12
C ASP A 45 -7.08 0.54 -2.82
N SER A 46 -7.97 1.52 -2.76
CA SER A 46 -8.15 2.35 -1.57
C SER A 46 -9.63 2.49 -1.27
N GLY A 47 -9.99 2.26 -0.01
CA GLY A 47 -11.36 2.33 0.44
C GLY A 47 -11.47 3.06 1.78
N GLU A 48 -12.69 3.44 2.11
CA GLU A 48 -13.04 3.96 3.42
C GLU A 48 -13.97 2.94 4.07
N PHE A 49 -13.61 2.45 5.26
CA PHE A 49 -14.49 1.57 6.04
C PHE A 49 -15.09 2.35 7.21
N ASP A 50 -16.42 2.33 7.30
CA ASP A 50 -17.16 2.83 8.47
C ASP A 50 -17.38 1.68 9.46
N SER A 51 -16.65 1.73 10.58
CA SER A 51 -16.75 0.74 11.66
C SER A 51 -17.94 0.96 12.60
N GLY A 52 -18.85 1.90 12.29
CA GLY A 52 -20.01 2.21 13.11
C GLY A 52 -19.69 3.00 14.39
N GLN A 53 -18.42 3.37 14.61
CA GLN A 53 -17.94 4.14 15.76
C GLN A 53 -17.30 5.48 15.35
N MET A 54 -17.83 6.16 14.32
CA MET A 54 -17.40 7.51 13.93
C MET A 54 -15.88 7.62 13.69
N LYS A 55 -15.28 6.58 13.09
CA LYS A 55 -13.91 6.61 12.58
C LYS A 55 -13.91 5.99 11.21
N VAL A 56 -13.87 6.87 10.21
CA VAL A 56 -13.56 6.50 8.84
C VAL A 56 -12.08 6.15 8.80
N MET A 57 -11.77 4.88 8.59
CA MET A 57 -10.39 4.42 8.40
C MET A 57 -10.13 4.30 6.90
N GLU A 58 -9.10 5.01 6.43
CA GLU A 58 -8.62 4.93 5.05
C GLU A 58 -7.78 3.65 4.93
N GLU A 59 -8.28 2.69 4.17
CA GLU A 59 -7.64 1.41 3.92
C GLU A 59 -6.93 1.46 2.56
N ILE A 60 -5.68 0.99 2.52
CA ILE A 60 -4.93 0.82 1.27
C ILE A 60 -4.55 -0.65 1.15
N THR A 61 -5.00 -1.28 0.08
CA THR A 61 -4.72 -2.68 -0.23
C THR A 61 -3.83 -2.78 -1.44
N ALA A 62 -2.73 -3.54 -1.34
CA ALA A 62 -1.84 -3.85 -2.45
C ALA A 62 -2.07 -5.29 -2.93
N TYR A 63 -2.23 -5.50 -4.24
CA TYR A 63 -2.46 -6.83 -4.82
C TYR A 63 -1.83 -6.97 -6.20
N GLY A 64 -1.63 -8.21 -6.64
CA GLY A 64 -1.05 -8.56 -7.94
C GLY A 64 -0.86 -10.07 -8.10
N THR A 65 -0.11 -10.49 -9.11
CA THR A 65 0.17 -11.90 -9.38
C THR A 65 1.61 -12.24 -9.01
N ALA A 66 1.79 -13.10 -8.00
CA ALA A 66 3.08 -13.62 -7.60
C ALA A 66 3.62 -14.59 -8.68
N VAL A 67 4.84 -14.36 -9.16
CA VAL A 67 5.46 -15.16 -10.22
C VAL A 67 6.92 -15.46 -9.92
N ARG A 68 7.45 -16.49 -10.57
CA ARG A 68 8.89 -16.80 -10.58
C ARG A 68 9.44 -16.56 -11.98
N LEU A 69 10.22 -15.49 -12.13
CA LEU A 69 10.90 -15.14 -13.37
C LEU A 69 12.28 -15.81 -13.44
N SER A 70 12.70 -16.17 -14.65
CA SER A 70 14.07 -16.57 -14.99
C SER A 70 14.62 -15.62 -16.05
N ALA A 71 15.95 -15.50 -16.12
CA ALA A 71 16.59 -14.83 -17.25
C ALA A 71 16.19 -15.54 -18.56
N LEU A 72 16.14 -14.79 -19.65
CA LEU A 72 16.01 -15.37 -20.98
C LEU A 72 17.30 -16.16 -21.28
N ALA A 73 17.15 -17.31 -21.93
CA ALA A 73 18.29 -18.01 -22.51
C ALA A 73 18.74 -17.26 -23.76
N ASP A 74 20.05 -17.21 -23.98
CA ASP A 74 20.66 -16.64 -25.19
C ASP A 74 20.25 -17.38 -26.47
#